data_AF-A0A2C9ZMS6-F1
#
_entry.id   AF-A0A2C9ZMS6-F1
#
_cell.length_a   1.000
_cell.length_b   1.000
_cell.length_c   1.000
_cell.angle_alpha   90.00
_cell.angle_beta   90.00
_cell.angle_gamma   90.00
#
_symmetry.space_group_name_H-M   'P 1'
#
loop_
_entity.id
_entity.type
_entity.pdbx_description
1 polymer ?
#
loop_
_entity_poly.entity_id
_entity_poly.type
_entity_poly.pdbx_seq_one_letter_code
_entity_poly.pdbx_strand_id
1 'polypeptide(L)'
;MFRVIISGKFDALTDSGRDAILAADGIAFTEAGTFTHDGSLSAFTFRCQLPAGPGEGENEATGRAIAALDAYGQRYRILRTAVTDMRDIKIRRKGRG
;
A
#
# COMPACT_ATOMS: atom_id res chain seq x y z
N MET A 1 -6.18 -12.98 0.97
CA MET A 1 -6.12 -11.52 1.13
C MET A 1 -4.67 -11.11 1.18
N PHE A 2 -4.26 -10.12 0.41
CA PHE A 2 -2.94 -9.52 0.53
C PHE A 2 -3.04 -8.23 1.32
N ARG A 3 -2.09 -7.99 2.21
CA ARG A 3 -1.90 -6.69 2.85
C ARG A 3 -0.61 -6.11 2.30
N VAL A 4 -0.72 -4.97 1.65
CA VAL A 4 0.43 -4.24 1.11
C VAL A 4 0.59 -2.97 1.93
N ILE A 5 1.81 -2.76 2.40
CA ILE A 5 2.21 -1.57 3.15
C ILE A 5 3.37 -0.95 2.38
N ILE A 6 3.16 0.26 1.88
CA ILE A 6 4.19 1.03 1.19
C ILE A 6 4.52 2.21 2.08
N SER A 7 5.72 2.23 2.65
CA SER A 7 6.23 3.38 3.38
C SER A 7 7.18 4.19 2.49
N GLY A 8 6.97 5.50 2.50
CA GLY A 8 7.69 6.44 1.67
C GLY A 8 7.72 7.81 2.30
N LYS A 9 8.31 8.74 1.57
CA LYS A 9 8.29 10.16 1.92
C LYS A 9 7.71 10.98 0.78
N PHE A 10 6.99 12.04 1.11
CA PHE A 10 6.57 13.01 0.11
C PHE A 10 7.77 13.87 -0.26
N ASP A 11 7.98 14.05 -1.56
CA ASP A 11 9.10 14.85 -2.05
C ASP A 11 8.66 16.30 -2.30
N ALA A 12 7.56 16.47 -3.03
CA ALA A 12 6.94 17.76 -3.30
C ALA A 12 5.42 17.58 -3.39
N LEU A 13 4.77 17.49 -2.22
CA LEU A 13 3.32 17.36 -2.16
C LEU A 13 2.69 18.68 -2.56
N THR A 14 1.84 18.64 -3.58
CA THR A 14 1.02 19.80 -3.97
C THR A 14 -0.16 19.93 -3.00
N ASP A 15 -0.77 21.12 -2.88
CA ASP A 15 -1.93 21.31 -2.02
C ASP A 15 -3.10 20.37 -2.38
N SER A 16 -3.32 20.11 -3.68
CA SER A 16 -4.31 19.10 -4.13
C SER A 16 -3.95 17.69 -3.68
N GLY A 17 -2.67 17.36 -3.64
CA GLY A 17 -2.19 16.09 -3.09
C GLY A 17 -2.38 15.97 -1.60
N ARG A 18 -2.15 17.06 -0.86
CA ARG A 18 -2.39 17.12 0.57
C ARG A 18 -3.87 16.87 0.87
N ASP A 19 -4.79 17.50 0.13
CA ASP A 19 -6.23 17.29 0.29
C ASP A 19 -6.65 15.85 0.00
N ALA A 20 -6.15 15.26 -1.10
CA ALA A 20 -6.44 13.85 -1.43
C ALA A 20 -5.95 12.88 -0.35
N ILE A 21 -4.80 13.18 0.27
CA ILE A 21 -4.21 12.34 1.32
C ILE A 21 -4.90 12.55 2.67
N LEU A 22 -5.32 13.77 2.98
CA LEU A 22 -6.19 14.06 4.14
C LEU A 22 -7.56 13.39 3.99
N ALA A 23 -8.14 13.39 2.79
CA ALA A 23 -9.41 12.71 2.50
C ALA A 23 -9.27 11.18 2.59
N ALA A 24 -8.09 10.65 2.27
CA ALA A 24 -7.74 9.24 2.40
C ALA A 24 -7.03 8.90 3.73
N ASP A 25 -7.02 9.83 4.70
CA ASP A 25 -6.37 9.61 5.99
C ASP A 25 -7.10 8.49 6.76
N GLY A 26 -6.35 7.46 7.13
CA GLY A 26 -6.90 6.33 7.83
C GLY A 26 -5.90 5.23 8.13
N ILE A 27 -6.13 4.55 9.25
CA ILE A 27 -5.32 3.42 9.68
C ILE A 27 -5.85 2.05 9.20
N ALA A 28 -7.06 2.03 8.64
CA ALA A 28 -7.72 0.82 8.18
C ALA A 28 -7.19 0.42 6.80
N PHE A 29 -6.89 -0.86 6.61
CA PHE A 29 -6.62 -1.35 5.26
C PHE A 29 -7.93 -1.26 4.46
N THR A 30 -7.91 -0.75 3.24
CA THR A 30 -9.08 -0.78 2.32
C THR A 30 -8.64 -1.28 0.94
N GLU A 31 -9.59 -1.62 0.07
CA GLU A 31 -9.29 -2.05 -1.31
C GLU A 31 -8.79 -0.90 -2.18
N ALA A 32 -9.23 0.33 -1.91
CA ALA A 32 -8.69 1.54 -2.53
C ALA A 32 -7.31 1.93 -1.95
N GLY A 33 -7.03 1.48 -0.72
CA GLY A 33 -5.89 1.86 0.08
C GLY A 33 -6.13 3.13 0.89
N THR A 34 -5.54 3.21 2.07
CA THR A 34 -5.52 4.43 2.89
C THR A 34 -4.11 4.94 3.05
N PHE A 35 -3.99 6.24 3.27
CA PHE A 35 -2.74 6.85 3.66
C PHE A 35 -2.75 7.12 5.15
N THR A 36 -1.61 6.91 5.76
CA THR A 36 -1.30 7.43 7.07
C THR A 36 -0.10 8.33 6.91
N HIS A 37 -0.18 9.57 7.37
CA HIS A 37 0.94 10.50 7.32
C HIS A 37 1.49 10.78 8.72
N ASP A 38 2.76 11.16 8.79
CA ASP A 38 3.30 11.76 10.00
C ASP A 38 2.72 13.18 10.18
N GLY A 39 2.68 13.70 11.41
CA GLY A 39 2.22 15.07 11.69
C GLY A 39 2.98 16.14 10.90
N SER A 40 4.23 15.85 10.50
CA SER A 40 5.04 16.73 9.66
C SER A 40 4.78 16.58 8.15
N LEU A 41 3.94 15.63 7.73
CA LEU A 41 3.71 15.26 6.31
C LEU A 41 5.02 15.01 5.52
N SER A 42 6.10 14.64 6.22
CA SER A 42 7.37 14.30 5.58
C SER A 42 7.38 12.85 5.12
N ALA A 43 6.75 11.97 5.90
CA ALA A 43 6.67 10.54 5.63
C ALA A 43 5.21 10.10 5.55
N PHE A 44 4.97 9.07 4.75
CA PHE A 44 3.67 8.43 4.63
C PHE A 44 3.79 6.91 4.61
N THR A 45 2.70 6.29 5.00
CA THR A 45 2.48 4.85 4.92
C THR A 45 1.17 4.63 4.18
N PHE A 46 1.25 4.11 2.98
CA PHE A 46 0.10 3.65 2.22
C PHE A 46 -0.21 2.20 2.59
N ARG A 47 -1.47 1.90 2.88
CA ARG A 47 -1.92 0.58 3.31
C ARG A 47 -3.09 0.15 2.45
N CYS A 48 -2.89 -0.91 1.68
CA CYS A 48 -3.93 -1.48 0.82
C CYS A 48 -4.18 -2.94 1.22
N GLN A 49 -5.46 -3.33 1.32
CA GLN A 49 -5.82 -4.75 1.34
C GLN A 49 -6.36 -5.12 -0.02
N LEU A 50 -5.80 -6.15 -0.66
CA LEU A 50 -6.25 -6.61 -1.95
C LEU A 50 -6.87 -8.00 -1.81
N PRO A 51 -8.06 -8.24 -2.39
CA PRO A 51 -8.61 -9.58 -2.47
C PRO A 51 -7.63 -10.45 -3.26
N ALA A 52 -7.21 -11.55 -2.64
CA ALA A 52 -6.24 -12.44 -3.25
C ALA A 52 -6.96 -13.42 -4.17
N GLY A 53 -6.92 -13.16 -5.48
CA GLY A 53 -7.48 -14.06 -6.49
C GLY A 53 -6.73 -15.40 -6.55
N PRO A 54 -7.36 -16.46 -7.09
CA PRO A 54 -6.67 -17.72 -7.34
C PRO A 54 -5.56 -17.50 -8.38
N GLY A 55 -4.31 -17.76 -8.00
CA GLY A 55 -3.13 -17.55 -8.86
C GLY A 55 -2.47 -16.17 -8.78
N GLU A 56 -3.13 -15.18 -8.17
CA GLU A 56 -2.49 -13.90 -7.84
C GLU A 56 -1.37 -14.13 -6.83
N GLY A 57 -0.19 -13.58 -7.10
CA GLY A 57 0.98 -13.62 -6.21
C GLY A 57 1.27 -12.27 -5.56
N GLU A 58 2.36 -12.20 -4.79
CA GLU A 58 2.82 -10.95 -4.16
C GLU A 58 3.16 -9.86 -5.19
N ASN A 59 3.65 -10.24 -6.36
CA ASN A 59 3.96 -9.30 -7.45
C ASN A 59 2.72 -8.58 -7.97
N GLU A 60 1.63 -9.30 -8.18
CA GLU A 60 0.35 -8.72 -8.65
C GLU A 60 -0.24 -7.80 -7.58
N ALA A 61 -0.20 -8.23 -6.31
CA ALA A 61 -0.61 -7.39 -5.19
C ALA A 61 0.25 -6.11 -5.10
N THR A 62 1.56 -6.21 -5.33
CA THR A 62 2.45 -5.05 -5.37
C THR A 62 2.09 -4.11 -6.52
N GLY A 63 1.92 -4.64 -7.73
CA GLY A 63 1.57 -3.87 -8.92
C GLY A 63 0.26 -3.11 -8.74
N ARG A 64 -0.75 -3.76 -8.16
CA ARG A 64 -2.05 -3.13 -7.82
C ARG A 64 -1.92 -2.05 -6.76
N ALA A 65 -1.14 -2.28 -5.71
CA ALA A 65 -0.90 -1.28 -4.68
C ALA A 65 -0.13 -0.06 -5.22
N ILE A 66 0.83 -0.28 -6.13
CA ILE A 66 1.54 0.80 -6.83
C ILE A 66 0.60 1.53 -7.77
N ALA A 67 -0.24 0.84 -8.53
CA ALA A 67 -1.23 1.47 -9.42
C ALA A 67 -2.25 2.31 -8.64
N ALA A 68 -2.71 1.80 -7.48
CA ALA A 68 -3.57 2.56 -6.58
C ALA A 68 -2.84 3.81 -6.06
N LEU A 69 -1.57 3.68 -5.67
CA LEU A 69 -0.74 4.80 -5.23
C LEU A 69 -0.48 5.83 -6.36
N ASP A 70 -0.23 5.37 -7.59
CA ASP A 70 -0.01 6.19 -8.78
C ASP A 70 -1.27 6.96 -9.19
N ALA A 71 -2.46 6.37 -8.97
CA ALA A 71 -3.75 7.04 -9.21
C ALA A 71 -3.95 8.31 -8.37
N TYR A 72 -3.26 8.45 -7.23
CA TYR A 72 -3.24 9.71 -6.47
C TYR A 72 -2.41 10.81 -7.15
N GLY A 73 -1.57 10.45 -8.14
CA GLY A 73 -0.83 11.39 -8.99
C GLY A 73 0.23 12.22 -8.24
N GLN A 74 0.67 11.77 -7.06
CA GLN A 74 1.56 12.55 -6.22
C GLN A 74 3.04 12.23 -6.43
N ARG A 75 3.90 13.23 -6.24
CA ARG A 75 5.35 13.03 -6.19
C ARG A 75 5.75 12.43 -4.85
N TYR A 76 5.93 11.12 -4.85
CA TYR A 76 6.40 10.37 -3.69
C TYR A 76 7.72 9.65 -3.96
N ARG A 77 8.44 9.37 -2.88
CA ARG A 77 9.61 8.50 -2.89
C ARG A 77 9.35 7.29 -2.01
N ILE A 78 9.23 6.12 -2.62
CA ILE A 78 9.09 4.85 -1.92
C ILE A 78 10.40 4.54 -1.21
N LEU A 79 10.33 4.27 0.10
CA LEU A 79 11.47 3.82 0.91
C LEU A 79 11.43 2.31 1.09
N ARG A 80 10.24 1.75 1.33
CA ARG A 80 10.05 0.33 1.58
C ARG A 80 8.65 -0.12 1.17
N THR A 81 8.57 -1.27 0.53
CA THR A 81 7.33 -1.99 0.25
C THR A 81 7.33 -3.29 1.02
N ALA A 82 6.30 -3.53 1.82
CA ALA A 82 6.07 -4.78 2.53
C ALA A 82 4.75 -5.36 2.05
N VAL A 83 4.80 -6.48 1.37
CA VAL A 83 3.62 -7.28 1.03
C VAL A 83 3.53 -8.41 2.03
N THR A 84 2.30 -8.73 2.43
CA THR A 84 2.01 -9.83 3.34
C THR A 84 0.83 -10.59 2.76
N ASP A 85 1.11 -11.79 2.25
CA ASP A 85 0.05 -12.71 1.86
C ASP A 85 -0.54 -13.38 3.10
N MET A 86 -1.78 -13.02 3.45
CA MET A 86 -2.47 -13.65 4.57
C MET A 86 -2.83 -15.11 4.26
N ARG A 87 -2.73 -15.56 2.99
CA ARG A 87 -2.89 -16.99 2.65
C ARG A 87 -1.62 -17.75 3.00
N ASP A 88 -0.43 -17.23 2.72
CA ASP A 88 0.85 -17.84 3.07
C ASP A 88 1.01 -18.03 4.59
N ILE A 89 0.53 -17.07 5.40
CA ILE A 89 0.49 -17.21 6.88
C ILE A 89 -0.27 -18.48 7.31
N LYS A 90 -1.27 -18.90 6.52
CA LYS A 90 -2.06 -20.12 6.77
C LYS A 90 -1.53 -21.34 6.01
N ILE A 91 -0.65 -21.15 5.02
CA ILE A 91 0.00 -22.20 4.19
C ILE A 91 1.50 -22.29 4.54
N ARG A 92 1.86 -22.26 5.83
CA ARG A 92 2.88 -23.21 6.31
C ARG A 92 2.33 -24.65 6.29
N ARG A 93 1.80 -25.08 5.14
CA ARG A 93 1.66 -26.49 4.79
C ARG A 93 2.82 -26.78 3.84
N LYS A 94 3.94 -27.13 4.47
CA LYS A 94 5.05 -27.96 3.95
C LYS A 94 4.84 -28.41 2.50
N GLY A 95 5.66 -27.93 1.57
CA GLY A 95 5.70 -28.50 0.24
C GLY A 95 6.63 -27.84 -0.75
N ARG A 96 7.62 -28.63 -1.17
CA ARG A 96 8.61 -28.47 -2.25
C ARG A 96 9.95 -27.88 -1.76
N GLY A 97 11.02 -28.65 -1.67
CA GLY A 97 11.34 -29.94 -2.28
C GLY A 97 12.80 -29.87 -2.67
#